data_AF-R6R8Q4-F1
#
_entry.id   AF-R6R8Q4-F1
#
_cell.length_a   1.000
_cell.length_b   1.000
_cell.length_c   1.000
_cell.angle_alpha   90.00
_cell.angle_beta   90.00
_cell.angle_gamma   90.00
#
_symmetry.space_group_name_H-M   'P 1'
#
loop_
_entity.id
_entity.type
_entity.pdbx_description
1 polymer ?
#
loop_
_entity_poly.entity_id
_entity_poly.type
_entity_poly.pdbx_seq_one_letter_code
_entity_poly.pdbx_strand_id
1 'polypeptide(L)'
;MCDNGIENKGGAMKTEYYKVLAKCGHVGRHRYITKWFYVKASSGKEAAYIVRYKPRVKHNHKDAIRKVVPITYDEYIEGIKIMASDMYFNVHNSTDQKLYNCIKQEDLYPEEKNTKIKKDKSVKTMKRIKYEIMDKESKKIIRGGVYDE
;
A
#
# COMPACT_ATOMS: atom_id res chain seq x y z
N MET A 1 3.56 -17.61 -52.67
CA MET A 1 2.39 -17.04 -51.98
C MET A 1 2.34 -17.62 -50.59
N CYS A 2 2.89 -16.90 -49.60
CA CYS A 2 2.78 -17.26 -48.18
C CYS A 2 2.70 -15.95 -47.39
N ASP A 3 1.53 -15.29 -47.42
CA ASP A 3 1.25 -14.15 -46.56
C ASP A 3 1.11 -14.63 -45.11
N ASN A 4 2.17 -14.50 -44.33
CA ASN A 4 2.15 -14.67 -42.89
C ASN A 4 1.47 -13.44 -42.26
N GLY A 5 0.14 -13.50 -42.14
CA GLY A 5 -0.64 -12.54 -41.37
C GLY A 5 -0.25 -12.58 -39.90
N ILE A 6 0.65 -11.68 -39.49
CA ILE A 6 0.91 -11.39 -38.09
C ILE A 6 -0.29 -10.58 -37.58
N GLU A 7 -1.23 -11.26 -36.93
CA GLU A 7 -2.34 -10.61 -36.24
C GLU A 7 -1.79 -9.75 -35.07
N ASN A 8 -1.74 -8.44 -35.31
CA ASN A 8 -1.54 -7.45 -34.26
C ASN A 8 -2.71 -7.53 -33.26
N LYS A 9 -2.52 -8.26 -32.16
CA LYS A 9 -3.40 -8.18 -30.99
C LYS A 9 -3.10 -6.89 -30.21
N GLY A 10 -3.31 -5.75 -30.86
CA GLY A 10 -3.42 -4.43 -30.21
C GLY A 10 -4.78 -4.31 -29.54
N GLY A 11 -5.04 -5.12 -28.52
CA GLY A 11 -6.25 -5.01 -27.72
C GLY A 11 -6.21 -3.68 -26.97
N ALA A 12 -7.07 -2.73 -27.34
CA ALA A 12 -7.25 -1.49 -26.59
C ALA A 12 -7.53 -1.83 -25.12
N MET A 13 -6.61 -1.50 -24.23
CA MET A 13 -6.79 -1.69 -22.78
C MET A 13 -8.03 -0.90 -22.35
N LYS A 14 -9.10 -1.61 -21.99
CA LYS A 14 -10.32 -1.00 -21.48
C LYS A 14 -9.98 -0.16 -20.25
N THR A 15 -10.08 1.16 -20.38
CA THR A 15 -9.87 2.07 -19.25
C THR A 15 -11.17 2.23 -18.51
N GLU A 16 -11.16 1.92 -17.22
CA GLU A 16 -12.29 2.06 -16.32
C GLU A 16 -11.95 3.05 -15.19
N TYR A 17 -12.98 3.47 -14.46
CA TYR A 17 -12.87 4.44 -13.38
C TYR A 17 -13.22 3.79 -12.05
N TYR A 18 -12.47 4.15 -11.01
CA TYR A 18 -12.63 3.57 -9.69
C TYR A 18 -12.55 4.63 -8.60
N LYS A 19 -13.38 4.49 -7.57
CA LYS A 19 -13.15 5.11 -6.25
C LYS A 19 -12.59 4.08 -5.28
N VAL A 20 -11.52 4.44 -4.59
CA VAL A 20 -10.79 3.56 -3.68
C VAL A 20 -10.74 4.23 -2.31
N LEU A 21 -11.31 3.57 -1.30
CA LEU A 21 -11.24 4.02 0.09
C LEU A 21 -9.94 3.52 0.69
N ALA A 22 -9.07 4.43 1.14
CA ALA A 22 -7.80 4.08 1.73
C ALA A 22 -7.59 4.72 3.11
N LYS A 23 -6.80 4.06 3.95
CA LYS A 23 -6.31 4.62 5.22
C LYS A 23 -5.18 5.60 4.96
N CYS A 24 -5.34 6.81 5.47
CA CYS A 24 -4.36 7.88 5.37
C CYS A 24 -3.77 8.23 6.75
N GLY A 25 -2.47 8.54 6.77
CA GLY A 25 -1.69 8.91 7.95
C GLY A 25 -1.51 10.42 8.10
N HIS A 26 -0.41 10.85 8.72
CA HIS A 26 -0.14 12.28 8.99
C HIS A 26 -1.27 12.99 9.76
N VAL A 27 -1.92 12.25 10.66
CA VAL A 27 -3.07 12.70 11.46
C VAL A 27 -2.87 12.44 12.96
N GLY A 28 -1.60 12.33 13.36
CA GLY A 28 -1.20 11.91 14.70
C GLY A 28 -0.85 10.42 14.81
N ARG A 29 -0.25 10.07 15.94
CA ARG A 29 0.25 8.72 16.22
C ARG A 29 -0.91 7.79 16.56
N HIS A 30 -0.83 6.53 16.13
CA HIS A 30 -1.85 5.49 16.38
C HIS A 30 -3.26 5.87 15.90
N ARG A 31 -3.34 6.71 14.87
CA ARG A 31 -4.60 7.16 14.27
C ARG A 31 -4.50 7.10 12.76
N TYR A 32 -5.65 7.02 12.12
CA TYR A 32 -5.80 7.16 10.68
C TYR A 32 -7.13 7.86 10.37
N ILE A 33 -7.22 8.41 9.15
CA ILE A 33 -8.49 8.80 8.55
C ILE A 33 -8.71 7.96 7.29
N THR A 34 -9.95 7.88 6.82
CA THR A 34 -10.25 7.25 5.53
C THR A 34 -10.62 8.30 4.50
N LYS A 35 -10.03 8.23 3.30
CA LYS A 35 -10.38 9.11 2.19
C LYS A 35 -10.58 8.32 0.90
N TRP A 36 -11.49 8.81 0.06
CA TRP A 36 -11.72 8.28 -1.28
C TRP A 36 -10.71 8.87 -2.25
N PHE A 37 -10.07 8.00 -3.03
CA PHE A 37 -9.21 8.36 -4.15
C PHE A 37 -9.89 7.93 -5.45
N TYR A 38 -9.80 8.78 -6.47
CA TYR A 38 -10.43 8.55 -7.76
C TYR A 38 -9.35 8.33 -8.81
N VAL A 39 -9.38 7.17 -9.47
CA VAL A 39 -8.31 6.76 -10.39
C VAL A 39 -8.88 6.09 -11.64
N LYS A 40 -8.16 6.25 -12.75
CA LYS A 40 -8.36 5.46 -13.97
C LYS A 40 -7.48 4.21 -13.88
N ALA A 41 -8.01 3.05 -14.21
CA ALA A 41 -7.28 1.79 -14.21
C ALA A 41 -7.93 0.77 -15.15
N SER A 42 -7.18 -0.24 -15.58
CA SER A 42 -7.70 -1.38 -16.35
C SER A 42 -8.46 -2.39 -15.48
N SER A 43 -8.25 -2.35 -14.16
CA SER A 43 -8.92 -3.25 -13.21
C SER A 43 -8.93 -2.67 -11.80
N GLY A 44 -9.84 -3.17 -10.96
CA GLY A 44 -9.87 -2.80 -9.54
C GLY A 44 -8.59 -3.17 -8.77
N LYS A 45 -7.89 -4.23 -9.19
CA LYS A 45 -6.58 -4.61 -8.61
C LYS A 45 -5.51 -3.56 -8.92
N GLU A 46 -5.48 -3.08 -10.15
CA GLU A 46 -4.58 -1.99 -10.55
C GLU A 46 -4.97 -0.69 -9.84
N ALA A 47 -6.26 -0.37 -9.73
CA ALA A 47 -6.73 0.80 -8.98
C ALA A 47 -6.26 0.79 -7.52
N ALA A 48 -6.41 -0.36 -6.83
CA ALA A 48 -5.94 -0.55 -5.47
C ALA A 48 -4.42 -0.38 -5.37
N TYR A 49 -3.67 -0.91 -6.35
CA TYR A 49 -2.23 -0.78 -6.41
C TYR A 49 -1.80 0.69 -6.56
N ILE A 50 -2.37 1.41 -7.53
CA ILE A 50 -2.09 2.84 -7.76
C ILE A 50 -2.33 3.63 -6.48
N VAL A 51 -3.49 3.45 -5.83
CA VAL A 51 -3.86 4.21 -4.64
C VAL A 51 -2.99 3.85 -3.44
N ARG A 52 -2.56 2.59 -3.30
CA ARG A 52 -1.72 2.16 -2.17
C ARG A 52 -0.42 2.94 -2.06
N TYR A 53 0.14 3.39 -3.19
CA TYR A 53 1.39 4.15 -3.24
C TYR A 53 1.18 5.67 -3.36
N LYS A 54 -0.06 6.15 -3.26
CA LYS A 54 -0.32 7.60 -3.22
C LYS A 54 0.19 8.22 -1.91
N PRO A 55 0.55 9.52 -1.94
CA PRO A 55 0.89 10.26 -0.73
C PRO A 55 -0.19 10.13 0.35
N ARG A 56 0.22 10.24 1.60
CA ARG A 56 -0.61 10.08 2.81
C ARG A 56 -1.09 8.65 3.08
N VAL A 57 -1.23 7.79 2.09
CA VAL A 57 -1.72 6.42 2.30
C VAL A 57 -0.73 5.62 3.14
N LYS A 58 -1.24 4.87 4.12
CA LYS A 58 -0.42 4.04 5.02
C LYS A 58 0.01 2.75 4.33
N HIS A 59 0.82 2.85 3.27
CA HIS A 59 1.17 1.73 2.38
C HIS A 59 1.70 0.47 3.09
N ASN A 60 2.34 0.61 4.25
CA ASN A 60 2.87 -0.50 5.07
C ASN A 60 1.78 -1.29 5.80
N HIS A 61 0.56 -0.78 5.89
CA HIS A 61 -0.55 -1.47 6.55
C HIS A 61 -1.12 -2.51 5.58
N LYS A 62 -1.32 -3.74 6.08
CA LYS A 62 -1.92 -4.83 5.29
C LYS A 62 -3.31 -4.46 4.79
N ASP A 63 -4.05 -3.68 5.58
CA ASP A 63 -5.40 -3.22 5.30
C ASP A 63 -5.45 -1.73 4.91
N ALA A 64 -4.38 -1.24 4.25
CA ALA A 64 -4.29 0.15 3.77
C ALA A 64 -5.42 0.51 2.80
N ILE A 65 -5.82 -0.42 1.94
CA ILE A 65 -6.97 -0.28 1.04
C ILE A 65 -8.17 -0.96 1.69
N ARG A 66 -9.26 -0.21 1.90
CA ARG A 66 -10.49 -0.69 2.55
C ARG A 66 -11.54 -1.14 1.55
N LYS A 67 -11.70 -0.41 0.44
CA LYS A 67 -12.73 -0.70 -0.56
C LYS A 67 -12.29 -0.20 -1.93
N VAL A 68 -12.65 -0.93 -2.98
CA VAL A 68 -12.49 -0.54 -4.38
C VAL A 68 -13.85 -0.68 -5.03
N VAL A 69 -14.32 0.37 -5.70
CA VAL A 69 -15.64 0.39 -6.33
C VAL A 69 -15.49 0.95 -7.75
N PRO A 70 -15.94 0.25 -8.79
CA PRO A 70 -16.04 0.83 -10.13
C PRO A 70 -17.09 1.95 -10.12
N ILE A 71 -16.83 3.01 -10.86
CA ILE A 71 -17.67 4.21 -10.91
C ILE A 71 -17.86 4.67 -12.35
N THR A 72 -18.84 5.54 -12.56
CA THR A 72 -19.03 6.19 -13.85
C THR A 72 -17.95 7.26 -14.10
N TYR A 73 -17.84 7.72 -15.35
CA TYR A 73 -16.96 8.83 -15.69
C TYR A 73 -17.36 10.13 -14.97
N ASP A 74 -18.66 10.39 -14.83
CA ASP A 74 -19.15 11.60 -14.16
C ASP A 74 -18.80 11.59 -12.66
N GLU A 75 -19.01 10.46 -11.98
CA GLU A 75 -18.58 10.27 -10.59
C GLU A 75 -17.06 10.45 -10.44
N TYR A 76 -16.28 10.01 -11.44
CA TYR A 76 -14.84 10.21 -11.44
C TYR A 76 -14.48 11.69 -11.52
N ILE A 77 -15.08 12.45 -12.46
CA ILE A 77 -14.80 13.88 -12.61
C ILE A 77 -15.20 14.66 -11.36
N GLU A 78 -16.36 14.36 -10.78
CA GLU A 78 -16.79 14.97 -9.52
C GLU A 78 -15.84 14.62 -8.37
N GLY A 79 -15.45 13.35 -8.26
CA GLY A 79 -14.50 12.88 -7.26
C GLY A 79 -13.14 13.56 -7.34
N ILE A 80 -12.63 13.79 -8.56
CA ILE A 80 -11.38 14.54 -8.77
C ILE A 80 -11.52 15.98 -8.25
N LYS A 81 -12.66 16.65 -8.48
CA LYS A 81 -12.92 18.00 -7.96
C LYS A 81 -12.99 18.02 -6.44
N ILE A 82 -13.68 17.05 -5.84
CA ILE A 82 -13.76 16.90 -4.37
C ILE A 82 -12.38 16.68 -3.77
N MET A 83 -11.56 15.81 -4.39
CA MET A 83 -10.22 15.53 -3.89
C MET A 83 -9.29 16.74 -4.01
N ALA A 84 -9.43 17.54 -5.08
CA ALA A 84 -8.64 18.75 -5.27
C ALA A 84 -9.03 19.88 -4.28
N SER A 85 -10.30 19.94 -3.87
CA SER A 85 -10.76 20.94 -2.90
C SER A 85 -10.47 20.56 -1.44
N ASP A 86 -10.21 19.29 -1.15
CA ASP A 86 -9.88 18.83 0.19
C ASP A 86 -8.44 19.22 0.58
N MET A 87 -8.34 20.23 1.46
CA MET A 87 -7.07 20.77 1.96
C MET A 87 -6.17 19.73 2.63
N TYR A 88 -6.70 18.59 3.08
CA TYR A 88 -5.90 17.49 3.61
C TYR A 88 -4.86 16.97 2.60
N PHE A 89 -5.22 16.93 1.32
CA PHE A 89 -4.35 16.50 0.23
C PHE A 89 -3.36 17.56 -0.22
N ASN A 90 -3.69 18.84 -0.03
CA ASN A 90 -2.89 19.98 -0.53
C ASN A 90 -1.84 20.46 0.47
N VAL A 91 -2.04 20.19 1.76
CA VAL A 91 -1.07 20.57 2.81
C VAL A 91 0.05 19.54 2.92
N HIS A 92 1.25 19.94 3.35
CA HIS A 92 2.38 19.00 3.55
C HIS A 92 2.92 18.94 4.98
N ASN A 93 2.66 19.94 5.84
CA ASN A 93 3.20 20.01 7.20
C ASN A 93 2.09 20.12 8.27
N SER A 94 2.44 19.87 9.53
CA SER A 94 1.47 19.88 10.64
C SER A 94 0.99 21.28 11.03
N THR A 95 1.77 22.32 10.73
CA THR A 95 1.42 23.71 11.06
C THR A 95 0.25 24.14 10.17
N ASP A 96 0.37 23.95 8.87
CA ASP A 96 -0.67 24.23 7.89
C ASP A 96 -1.90 23.34 8.12
N GLN A 97 -1.73 22.08 8.51
CA GLN A 97 -2.88 21.21 8.81
C GLN A 97 -3.74 21.77 9.94
N LYS A 98 -3.10 22.36 10.96
CA LYS A 98 -3.79 23.05 12.07
C LYS A 98 -4.37 24.38 11.62
N LEU A 99 -3.61 25.18 10.87
CA LEU A 99 -4.03 26.48 10.37
C LEU A 99 -5.29 26.38 9.52
N TYR A 100 -5.32 25.43 8.58
CA TYR A 100 -6.47 25.20 7.69
C TYR A 100 -7.51 24.25 8.26
N ASN A 101 -7.30 23.74 9.49
CA ASN A 101 -8.16 22.78 10.17
C ASN A 101 -8.63 21.63 9.26
N CYS A 102 -7.72 21.06 8.46
CA CYS A 102 -8.08 20.12 7.40
C CYS A 102 -8.27 18.67 7.89
N ILE A 103 -8.07 18.43 9.19
CA ILE A 103 -8.29 17.14 9.85
C ILE A 103 -9.31 17.38 10.96
N LYS A 104 -10.53 16.88 10.75
CA LYS A 104 -11.60 16.92 11.75
C LYS A 104 -11.38 15.81 12.77
N GLN A 105 -11.59 16.12 14.05
CA GLN A 105 -11.33 15.19 15.14
C GLN A 105 -12.31 14.00 15.11
N GLU A 106 -13.50 14.20 14.55
CA GLU A 106 -14.56 13.20 14.40
C GLU A 106 -14.23 12.16 13.31
N ASP A 107 -13.38 12.51 12.34
CA ASP A 107 -12.98 11.64 11.23
C ASP A 107 -11.81 10.71 11.61
N LEU A 108 -11.28 10.82 12.84
CA LEU A 108 -10.13 10.06 13.30
C LEU A 108 -10.51 8.72 13.89
N TYR A 109 -9.94 7.67 13.31
CA TYR A 109 -10.08 6.31 13.79
C TYR A 109 -8.82 5.88 14.57
N PRO A 110 -8.98 5.16 15.69
CA PRO A 110 -7.86 4.56 16.39
C PRO A 110 -7.25 3.43 15.54
N GLU A 111 -5.93 3.33 15.55
CA GLU A 111 -5.25 2.16 14.99
C GLU A 111 -5.15 1.05 16.03
N GLU A 112 -5.48 -0.17 15.60
CA GLU A 112 -5.19 -1.36 16.36
C GLU A 112 -3.69 -1.41 16.67
N LYS A 113 -3.36 -1.52 17.96
CA LYS A 113 -1.97 -1.69 18.38
C LYS A 113 -1.50 -3.02 17.81
N ASN A 114 -0.51 -2.95 16.92
CA ASN A 114 0.28 -4.12 16.57
C ASN A 114 1.05 -4.52 17.84
N THR A 115 0.48 -5.41 18.66
CA THR A 115 1.19 -6.07 19.75
C THR A 115 2.22 -6.97 19.07
N LYS A 116 3.36 -6.39 18.69
CA LYS A 116 4.53 -7.19 18.35
C LYS A 116 4.80 -8.02 19.60
N ILE A 117 4.41 -9.29 19.57
CA ILE A 117 4.76 -10.24 20.63
C ILE A 117 6.28 -10.13 20.73
N LYS A 118 6.77 -9.63 21.87
CA LYS A 118 8.21 -9.54 22.10
C LYS A 118 8.70 -10.98 22.02
N LYS A 119 9.49 -11.32 20.99
CA LYS A 119 10.16 -12.62 20.93
C LYS A 119 10.99 -12.72 22.21
N ASP A 120 10.79 -13.79 22.97
CA ASP A 120 11.57 -14.04 24.18
C ASP A 120 13.06 -14.02 23.80
N LYS A 121 13.78 -13.02 24.33
CA LYS A 121 15.23 -12.86 24.11
C LYS A 121 16.02 -13.70 25.13
N SER A 122 15.41 -14.69 25.77
CA SER A 122 16.12 -15.59 26.66
C SER A 122 17.34 -16.18 25.95
N VAL A 123 18.43 -16.30 26.72
CA VAL A 123 19.73 -16.82 26.23
C VAL A 123 19.57 -18.18 25.53
N LYS A 124 18.60 -18.99 25.99
CA LYS A 124 18.25 -20.29 25.40
C LYS A 124 17.69 -20.15 23.98
N THR A 125 16.77 -19.19 23.76
CA THR A 125 16.20 -18.91 22.43
C THR A 125 17.26 -18.35 21.47
N MET A 126 18.13 -17.47 21.95
CA MET A 126 19.24 -16.92 21.15
C MET A 126 20.25 -18.00 20.74
N LYS A 127 20.61 -18.91 21.65
CA LYS A 127 21.48 -20.05 21.34
C LYS A 127 20.87 -20.94 20.25
N ARG A 128 19.58 -21.27 20.37
CA ARG A 128 18.88 -22.09 19.37
C ARG A 128 18.89 -21.43 17.98
N ILE A 129 18.56 -20.14 17.90
CA ILE A 129 18.59 -19.40 16.63
C ILE A 129 20.00 -19.41 16.01
N LYS A 130 21.05 -19.24 16.84
CA LYS A 130 22.44 -19.30 16.37
C LYS A 130 22.78 -20.67 15.76
N TYR A 131 22.43 -21.77 16.43
CA TYR A 131 22.67 -23.12 15.90
C TYR A 131 21.91 -23.38 14.60
N GLU A 132 20.66 -22.94 14.49
CA GLU A 132 19.86 -23.09 13.27
C GLU A 132 20.44 -22.29 12.08
N ILE A 133 21.05 -21.12 12.33
CA ILE A 133 21.75 -20.33 11.30
C ILE A 133 23.03 -21.05 10.87
N MET A 134 23.85 -21.49 11.83
CA MET A 134 25.09 -22.22 11.56
C MET A 134 24.82 -23.49 10.75
N ASP A 135 23.81 -24.29 11.15
CA ASP A 135 23.42 -25.50 10.42
C ASP A 135 22.97 -25.21 8.97
N LYS A 136 22.25 -24.10 8.74
CA LYS A 136 21.88 -23.66 7.38
C LYS A 136 23.10 -23.23 6.55
N GLU A 137 24.06 -22.55 7.16
CA GLU A 137 25.31 -22.16 6.51
C GLU A 137 26.16 -23.38 6.17
N SER A 138 26.32 -24.32 7.10
CA SER A 138 26.99 -25.60 6.87
C SER A 138 26.34 -26.39 5.73
N LYS A 139 25.00 -26.49 5.72
CA LYS A 139 24.27 -27.15 4.62
C LYS A 139 24.41 -26.45 3.28
N LYS A 140 24.56 -25.11 3.25
CA LYS A 140 24.86 -24.36 2.03
C LYS A 140 26.27 -24.65 1.52
N ILE A 141 27.26 -24.70 2.42
CA ILE A 141 28.65 -25.04 2.09
C ILE A 141 28.71 -26.45 1.51
N ILE A 142 28.06 -27.43 2.14
CA ILE A 142 27.98 -28.82 1.66
C ILE A 142 27.31 -28.93 0.29
N ARG A 143 26.25 -28.14 0.03
CA ARG A 143 25.59 -28.08 -1.30
C ARG A 143 26.41 -27.36 -2.37
N GLY A 144 27.32 -26.47 -1.97
CA GLY A 144 28.16 -25.66 -2.85
C GLY A 144 29.45 -26.35 -3.32
N GLY A 145 29.79 -27.52 -2.76
CA GLY A 145 30.89 -28.35 -3.25
C GLY A 145 32.27 -27.71 -3.16
N VAL A 146 32.59 -27.01 -2.07
CA VAL A 146 33.98 -26.64 -1.76
C VAL A 146 34.45 -27.51 -0.60
N TYR A 147 35.33 -28.46 -0.90
CA TYR A 147 36.14 -29.15 0.10
C TYR A 147 37.50 -28.46 0.12
N ASP A 148 37.95 -28.00 1.30
CA ASP A 148 39.35 -27.65 1.50
C ASP A 148 40.14 -28.97 1.62
N GLU A 149 41.14 -29.16 0.74
CA GLU A 149 42.14 -30.24 0.80
C GLU A 149 43.14 -30.04 1.96
#